data_AF-A0AAV6AYL5-F1
#
_entry.id   AF-A0AAV6AYL5-F1
#
_cell.length_a   1.000
_cell.length_b   1.000
_cell.length_c   1.000
_cell.angle_alpha   90.00
_cell.angle_beta   90.00
_cell.angle_gamma   90.00
#
_symmetry.space_group_name_H-M   'P 1'
#
loop_
_entity.id
_entity.type
_entity.pdbx_description
1 polymer ?
#
loop_
_entity_poly.entity_id
_entity_poly.type
_entity_poly.pdbx_seq_one_letter_code
_entity_poly.pdbx_strand_id
1 'polypeptide(L)'
;PVDLIVGFAYRGLSLPFICAFLATGTLALPASGETMVTDAFVEAVAQIESSGGRFTIGDGGKAIGWWQMHERAWRDTSDFRKRQGLPVWSYRHAPNPKVSKVYARDYLIIMEKQLRHALGPNVTVEMIYAAYNVGFSRFQSLRFLIRNTPATTQAACARLGELIATPPNGAKKSTELAKLE
;
A
#
# COMPACT_ATOMS: atom_id res chain seq x y z
N PRO A 1 24.44 -75.41 -36.22
CA PRO A 1 23.71 -74.13 -36.32
C PRO A 1 23.41 -73.55 -34.92
N VAL A 2 24.29 -72.63 -34.51
CA VAL A 2 24.08 -71.38 -33.74
C VAL A 2 22.63 -71.05 -33.35
N ASP A 3 22.25 -70.42 -32.23
CA ASP A 3 22.86 -69.86 -31.01
C ASP A 3 21.64 -69.66 -30.04
N LEU A 4 21.70 -69.96 -28.73
CA LEU A 4 21.99 -69.01 -27.62
C LEU A 4 20.90 -67.90 -27.50
N ILE A 5 20.16 -67.62 -26.40
CA ILE A 5 20.52 -67.33 -25.00
C ILE A 5 19.21 -67.19 -24.17
N VAL A 6 19.18 -67.82 -22.98
CA VAL A 6 18.87 -67.29 -21.61
C VAL A 6 17.78 -66.19 -21.49
N GLY A 7 16.82 -66.20 -20.56
CA GLY A 7 16.60 -66.99 -19.35
C GLY A 7 15.88 -66.13 -18.29
N PHE A 8 15.65 -66.76 -17.14
CA PHE A 8 15.33 -66.21 -15.83
C PHE A 8 13.96 -65.60 -15.52
N ALA A 9 13.19 -66.45 -14.83
CA ALA A 9 12.13 -66.10 -13.90
C ALA A 9 12.66 -65.35 -12.66
N TYR A 10 11.83 -64.46 -12.10
CA TYR A 10 11.85 -64.14 -10.67
C TYR A 10 10.42 -64.02 -10.12
N ARG A 11 10.20 -64.76 -9.03
CA ARG A 11 9.02 -64.74 -8.14
C ARG A 11 9.18 -63.63 -7.07
N GLY A 12 8.06 -63.15 -6.53
CA GLY A 12 7.99 -62.51 -5.19
C GLY A 12 7.07 -61.27 -5.18
N LEU A 13 5.90 -61.28 -4.53
CA LEU A 13 5.59 -61.12 -3.10
C LEU A 13 5.24 -59.67 -2.67
N SER A 14 4.11 -59.56 -1.98
CA SER A 14 3.66 -58.51 -1.04
C SER A 14 2.93 -57.24 -1.58
N LEU A 15 1.60 -57.21 -1.40
CA LEU A 15 0.84 -56.02 -0.96
C LEU A 15 1.00 -55.91 0.58
N PRO A 16 1.04 -54.72 1.22
CA PRO A 16 0.14 -53.57 0.96
C PRO A 16 0.82 -52.18 0.98
N PHE A 17 0.51 -51.32 -0.01
CA PHE A 17 0.82 -49.89 0.10
C PHE A 17 -0.31 -49.18 0.85
N ILE A 18 -0.11 -49.00 2.15
CA ILE A 18 -0.91 -48.16 3.03
C ILE A 18 -0.78 -46.71 2.54
N CYS A 19 -1.89 -46.12 2.08
CA CYS A 19 -2.02 -44.69 1.85
C CYS A 19 -1.97 -43.94 3.19
N ALA A 20 -0.78 -43.51 3.58
CA ALA A 20 -0.60 -42.53 4.65
C ALA A 20 -0.42 -41.13 4.02
N PHE A 21 -1.52 -40.49 3.63
CA PHE A 21 -1.57 -39.04 3.48
C PHE A 21 -1.81 -38.44 4.86
N LEU A 22 -0.73 -38.11 5.59
CA LEU A 22 -0.85 -37.35 6.82
C LEU A 22 0.17 -36.21 6.85
N ALA A 23 -0.39 -35.03 7.15
CA ALA A 23 0.25 -33.76 7.47
C ALA A 23 0.82 -32.95 6.29
N THR A 24 -0.05 -32.39 5.45
CA THR A 24 0.19 -31.03 4.93
C THR A 24 0.20 -30.09 6.13
N GLY A 25 1.39 -29.83 6.69
CA GLY A 25 1.59 -28.77 7.67
C GLY A 25 1.19 -27.45 7.03
N THR A 26 0.02 -26.93 7.39
CA THR A 26 -0.36 -25.56 7.04
C THR A 26 0.53 -24.64 7.87
N LEU A 27 1.59 -24.13 7.24
CA LEU A 27 2.32 -22.97 7.74
C LEU A 27 1.33 -21.81 7.78
N ALA A 28 0.71 -21.59 8.94
CA ALA A 28 -0.06 -20.39 9.21
C ALA A 28 0.95 -19.22 9.29
N LEU A 29 1.09 -18.49 8.18
CA LEU A 29 1.81 -17.22 8.17
C LEU A 29 1.03 -16.23 9.06
N PRO A 30 1.62 -15.67 10.12
CA PRO A 30 1.00 -14.56 10.81
C PRO A 30 1.15 -13.34 9.91
N ALA A 31 0.08 -12.94 9.22
CA ALA A 31 0.08 -11.73 8.41
C ALA A 31 -1.15 -10.88 8.71
N SER A 32 -1.28 -10.44 9.95
CA SER A 32 -1.99 -9.20 10.26
C SER A 32 -1.02 -8.23 10.93
N GLY A 33 0.04 -7.87 10.19
CA GLY A 33 0.80 -6.68 10.53
C GLY A 33 -0.15 -5.49 10.39
N GLU A 34 -0.28 -4.69 11.45
CA GLU A 34 -1.04 -3.45 11.43
C GLU A 34 -0.62 -2.58 10.22
N THR A 35 -1.59 -1.91 9.61
CA THR A 35 -1.34 -1.02 8.48
C THR A 35 -0.44 0.14 8.92
N MET A 36 0.55 0.47 8.11
CA MET A 36 1.40 1.65 8.34
C MET A 36 0.67 2.97 8.02
N VAL A 37 -0.52 2.89 7.45
CA VAL A 37 -1.33 4.05 7.04
C VAL A 37 -2.13 4.59 8.23
N THR A 38 -1.44 5.33 9.10
CA THR A 38 -2.04 6.02 10.24
C THR A 38 -2.68 7.35 9.84
N ASP A 39 -3.52 7.90 10.70
CA ASP A 39 -4.10 9.24 10.51
C ASP A 39 -3.02 10.31 10.40
N ALA A 40 -1.96 10.22 11.21
CA ALA A 40 -0.82 11.13 11.13
C ALA A 40 -0.13 11.08 9.77
N PHE A 41 0.04 9.88 9.18
CA PHE A 41 0.59 9.75 7.84
C PHE A 41 -0.33 10.38 6.79
N VAL A 42 -1.64 10.14 6.85
CA VAL A 42 -2.61 10.74 5.92
C VAL A 42 -2.58 12.29 6.01
N GLU A 43 -2.48 12.86 7.21
CA GLU A 43 -2.35 14.32 7.37
C GLU A 43 -0.98 14.85 6.89
N ALA A 44 0.11 14.11 7.12
CA ALA A 44 1.42 14.47 6.59
C ALA A 44 1.42 14.54 5.06
N VAL A 45 0.71 13.62 4.39
CA VAL A 45 0.51 13.67 2.93
C VAL A 45 -0.24 14.93 2.52
N ALA A 46 -1.31 15.32 3.20
CA ALA A 46 -2.01 16.58 2.91
C ALA A 46 -1.11 17.81 3.05
N GLN A 47 -0.23 17.81 4.05
CA GLN A 47 0.75 18.87 4.23
C GLN A 47 1.76 18.92 3.07
N ILE A 48 2.29 17.79 2.65
CA ILE A 48 3.24 17.73 1.52
C ILE A 48 2.56 18.19 0.21
N GLU A 49 1.36 17.68 -0.07
CA GLU A 49 0.70 17.85 -1.37
C GLU A 49 0.07 19.24 -1.57
N SER A 50 -0.45 19.85 -0.51
CA SER A 50 -1.24 21.10 -0.65
C SER A 50 -0.96 22.13 0.44
N SER A 51 0.13 21.98 1.20
CA SER A 51 0.40 22.80 2.38
C SER A 51 -0.75 22.78 3.40
N GLY A 52 -1.44 21.63 3.54
CA GLY A 52 -2.58 21.44 4.44
C GLY A 52 -3.89 22.02 3.90
N GLY A 53 -4.09 21.96 2.58
CA GLY A 53 -5.30 22.45 1.91
C GLY A 53 -5.24 23.90 1.43
N ARG A 54 -4.07 24.55 1.47
CA ARG A 54 -3.86 25.91 0.96
C ARG A 54 -3.79 25.97 -0.57
N PHE A 55 -3.29 24.90 -1.21
CA PHE A 55 -3.14 24.80 -2.66
C PHE A 55 -3.82 23.53 -3.19
N THR A 56 -5.11 23.62 -3.52
CA THR A 56 -5.94 22.44 -3.80
C THR A 56 -6.06 22.08 -5.28
N ILE A 57 -5.34 22.77 -6.16
CA ILE A 57 -5.28 22.49 -7.60
C ILE A 57 -3.80 22.44 -8.00
N GLY A 58 -3.33 21.28 -8.42
CA GLY A 58 -1.95 21.06 -8.87
C GLY A 58 -1.90 20.30 -10.19
N ASP A 59 -0.68 20.05 -10.68
CA ASP A 59 -0.39 19.40 -11.97
C ASP A 59 -1.23 19.96 -13.15
N GLY A 60 -1.34 21.30 -13.24
CA GLY A 60 -2.11 21.96 -14.29
C GLY A 60 -3.62 21.66 -14.24
N GLY A 61 -4.17 21.31 -13.07
CA GLY A 61 -5.60 21.02 -12.86
C GLY A 61 -5.95 19.54 -12.78
N LYS A 62 -4.96 18.64 -12.91
CA LYS A 62 -5.19 17.19 -12.93
C LYS A 62 -5.23 16.58 -11.54
N ALA A 63 -4.58 17.21 -10.57
CA ALA A 63 -4.54 16.81 -9.18
C ALA A 63 -5.41 17.76 -8.34
N ILE A 64 -6.39 17.22 -7.62
CA ILE A 64 -7.44 18.02 -6.97
C ILE A 64 -7.57 17.69 -5.49
N GLY A 65 -7.83 18.71 -4.67
CA GLY A 65 -8.08 18.59 -3.24
C GLY A 65 -6.80 18.60 -2.40
N TRP A 66 -6.94 18.37 -1.09
CA TRP A 66 -5.82 18.52 -0.15
C TRP A 66 -4.75 17.44 -0.34
N TRP A 67 -5.14 16.27 -0.84
CA TRP A 67 -4.23 15.15 -1.10
C TRP A 67 -3.80 15.07 -2.57
N GLN A 68 -4.18 16.03 -3.41
CA GLN A 68 -3.75 16.10 -4.82
C GLN A 68 -3.94 14.79 -5.59
N MET A 69 -5.05 14.09 -5.37
CA MET A 69 -5.30 12.81 -6.05
C MET A 69 -5.62 13.05 -7.52
N HIS A 70 -4.97 12.29 -8.40
CA HIS A 70 -5.31 12.22 -9.82
C HIS A 70 -6.53 11.33 -10.05
N GLU A 71 -7.26 11.56 -11.15
CA GLU A 71 -8.42 10.76 -11.54
C GLU A 71 -8.09 9.25 -11.67
N ARG A 72 -6.89 8.90 -12.14
CA ARG A 72 -6.46 7.49 -12.24
C ARG A 72 -6.37 6.83 -10.87
N ALA A 73 -5.71 7.47 -9.91
CA ALA A 73 -5.63 6.97 -8.53
C ALA A 73 -7.02 6.88 -7.88
N TRP A 74 -7.89 7.84 -8.18
CA TRP A 74 -9.28 7.83 -7.73
C TRP A 74 -10.05 6.62 -8.29
N ARG A 75 -9.83 6.26 -9.55
CA ARG A 75 -10.43 5.08 -10.19
C ARG A 75 -9.95 3.79 -9.53
N ASP A 76 -8.63 3.63 -9.36
CA ASP A 76 -8.07 2.45 -8.70
C ASP A 76 -8.63 2.28 -7.27
N THR A 77 -8.78 3.39 -6.55
CA THR A 77 -9.39 3.44 -5.23
C THR A 77 -10.89 3.12 -5.27
N SER A 78 -11.61 3.62 -6.27
CA SER A 78 -13.04 3.32 -6.46
C SER A 78 -13.26 1.83 -6.71
N ASP A 79 -12.43 1.21 -7.55
CA ASP A 79 -12.48 -0.22 -7.82
C ASP A 79 -12.14 -1.05 -6.58
N PHE A 80 -11.15 -0.62 -5.81
CA PHE A 80 -10.84 -1.20 -4.50
C PHE A 80 -12.03 -1.13 -3.55
N ARG A 81 -12.61 0.05 -3.35
CA ARG A 81 -13.77 0.27 -2.47
C ARG A 81 -14.99 -0.55 -2.92
N LYS A 82 -15.25 -0.62 -4.22
CA LYS A 82 -16.32 -1.46 -4.80
C LYS A 82 -16.14 -2.93 -4.44
N ARG A 83 -14.92 -3.48 -4.56
CA ARG A 83 -14.62 -4.87 -4.16
C ARG A 83 -14.79 -5.13 -2.66
N GLN A 84 -14.69 -4.09 -1.84
CA GLN A 84 -14.89 -4.17 -0.39
C GLN A 84 -16.34 -3.89 0.04
N GLY A 85 -17.26 -3.64 -0.90
CA GLY A 85 -18.64 -3.24 -0.58
C GLY A 85 -18.76 -1.85 0.07
N LEU A 86 -17.73 -1.01 -0.08
CA LEU A 86 -17.69 0.34 0.48
C LEU A 86 -18.34 1.36 -0.47
N PRO A 87 -18.89 2.49 0.04
CA PRO A 87 -19.42 3.55 -0.79
C PRO A 87 -18.38 4.09 -1.79
N VAL A 88 -18.80 4.32 -3.02
CA VAL A 88 -17.95 4.86 -4.10
C VAL A 88 -18.49 6.21 -4.54
N TRP A 89 -17.61 7.21 -4.62
CA TRP A 89 -17.90 8.55 -5.09
C TRP A 89 -17.18 8.80 -6.42
N SER A 90 -17.82 9.54 -7.34
CA SER A 90 -17.16 9.95 -8.57
C SER A 90 -16.12 11.05 -8.34
N TYR A 91 -15.17 11.20 -9.27
CA TYR A 91 -14.03 12.12 -9.16
C TYR A 91 -14.42 13.59 -8.94
N ARG A 92 -15.64 14.01 -9.29
CA ARG A 92 -16.17 15.35 -8.96
C ARG A 92 -16.16 15.68 -7.46
N HIS A 93 -16.04 14.66 -6.60
CA HIS A 93 -15.96 14.84 -5.15
C HIS A 93 -14.52 14.99 -4.64
N ALA A 94 -13.50 14.94 -5.52
CA ALA A 94 -12.10 15.16 -5.14
C ALA A 94 -11.83 16.49 -4.40
N PRO A 95 -12.53 17.61 -4.69
CA PRO A 95 -12.41 18.83 -3.89
C PRO A 95 -12.97 18.72 -2.46
N ASN A 96 -13.87 17.77 -2.17
CA ASN A 96 -14.46 17.63 -0.85
C ASN A 96 -13.44 17.00 0.11
N PRO A 97 -12.95 17.70 1.15
CA PRO A 97 -11.87 17.22 1.99
C PRO A 97 -12.23 15.96 2.77
N LYS A 98 -13.50 15.78 3.17
CA LYS A 98 -13.94 14.57 3.88
C LYS A 98 -13.87 13.33 2.99
N VAL A 99 -14.32 13.46 1.74
CA VAL A 99 -14.28 12.35 0.76
C VAL A 99 -12.85 12.10 0.30
N SER A 100 -12.11 13.16 -0.03
CA SER A 100 -10.73 13.10 -0.51
C SER A 100 -9.80 12.44 0.52
N LYS A 101 -9.97 12.74 1.82
CA LYS A 101 -9.21 12.07 2.90
C LYS A 101 -9.40 10.55 2.90
N VAL A 102 -10.65 10.10 2.75
CA VAL A 102 -10.99 8.68 2.73
C VAL A 102 -10.34 8.00 1.53
N TYR A 103 -10.43 8.62 0.35
CA TYR A 103 -9.80 8.09 -0.86
C TYR A 103 -8.28 8.06 -0.78
N ALA A 104 -7.66 9.11 -0.24
CA ALA A 104 -6.21 9.17 -0.07
C ALA A 104 -5.71 8.06 0.87
N ARG A 105 -6.40 7.87 2.01
CA ARG A 105 -6.12 6.76 2.94
C ARG A 105 -6.19 5.41 2.23
N ASP A 106 -7.29 5.14 1.53
CA ASP A 106 -7.47 3.86 0.84
C ASP A 106 -6.42 3.64 -0.25
N TYR A 107 -6.06 4.69 -0.99
CA TYR A 107 -5.02 4.59 -2.00
C TYR A 107 -3.64 4.31 -1.40
N LEU A 108 -3.30 4.94 -0.27
CA LEU A 108 -2.08 4.62 0.50
C LEU A 108 -2.09 3.15 0.97
N ILE A 109 -3.23 2.62 1.40
CA ILE A 109 -3.37 1.20 1.77
C ILE A 109 -3.16 0.29 0.56
N ILE A 110 -3.65 0.67 -0.63
CA ILE A 110 -3.39 -0.07 -1.88
C ILE A 110 -1.88 -0.09 -2.17
N MET A 111 -1.20 1.07 -2.06
CA MET A 111 0.24 1.17 -2.26
C MET A 111 1.02 0.32 -1.25
N GLU A 112 0.66 0.36 0.03
CA GLU A 112 1.25 -0.47 1.08
C GLU A 112 1.14 -1.96 0.73
N LYS A 113 -0.06 -2.42 0.36
CA LYS A 113 -0.29 -3.84 0.01
C LYS A 113 0.54 -4.28 -1.19
N GLN A 114 0.58 -3.46 -2.25
CA GLN A 114 1.37 -3.76 -3.44
C GLN A 114 2.88 -3.80 -3.14
N LEU A 115 3.37 -2.86 -2.32
CA LEU A 115 4.77 -2.83 -1.89
C LEU A 115 5.12 -4.01 -0.99
N ARG A 116 4.28 -4.35 -0.01
CA ARG A 116 4.51 -5.50 0.87
C ARG A 116 4.51 -6.81 0.09
N HIS A 117 3.68 -6.92 -0.95
CA HIS A 117 3.72 -8.05 -1.86
C HIS A 117 5.04 -8.13 -2.64
N ALA A 118 5.57 -7.00 -3.10
CA ALA A 118 6.80 -6.96 -3.90
C ALA A 118 8.10 -7.04 -3.07
N LEU A 119 8.10 -6.52 -1.84
CA LEU A 119 9.31 -6.26 -1.03
C LEU A 119 9.28 -6.92 0.34
N GLY A 120 8.16 -7.52 0.73
CA GLY A 120 7.98 -8.15 2.03
C GLY A 120 7.98 -7.15 3.18
N PRO A 121 8.65 -7.46 4.32
CA PRO A 121 8.58 -6.66 5.54
C PRO A 121 9.38 -5.35 5.49
N ASN A 122 10.22 -5.13 4.49
CA ASN A 122 11.13 -3.98 4.40
C ASN A 122 10.46 -2.69 3.88
N VAL A 123 9.13 -2.66 3.79
CA VAL A 123 8.39 -1.49 3.32
C VAL A 123 8.43 -0.39 4.38
N THR A 124 8.70 0.84 3.95
CA THR A 124 8.67 2.03 4.81
C THR A 124 7.56 2.99 4.40
N VAL A 125 7.18 3.94 5.27
CA VAL A 125 6.17 4.96 4.95
C VAL A 125 6.59 5.86 3.78
N GLU A 126 7.89 6.12 3.65
CA GLU A 126 8.46 6.88 2.54
C GLU A 126 8.34 6.13 1.21
N MET A 127 8.44 4.80 1.22
CA MET A 127 8.20 3.98 0.03
C MET A 127 6.73 4.01 -0.38
N ILE A 128 5.82 3.97 0.59
CA ILE A 128 4.38 4.09 0.36
C ILE A 128 4.06 5.47 -0.25
N TYR A 129 4.63 6.54 0.31
CA TYR A 129 4.47 7.89 -0.24
C TYR A 129 5.09 8.04 -1.64
N ALA A 130 6.29 7.49 -1.86
CA ALA A 130 6.92 7.52 -3.18
C ALA A 130 6.03 6.84 -4.23
N ALA A 131 5.46 5.67 -3.90
CA ALA A 131 4.50 4.96 -4.76
C ALA A 131 3.20 5.75 -4.98
N TYR A 132 2.70 6.42 -3.95
CA TYR A 132 1.54 7.33 -4.04
C TYR A 132 1.79 8.44 -5.08
N ASN A 133 2.95 9.10 -4.99
CA ASN A 133 3.29 10.25 -5.83
C ASN A 133 3.62 9.85 -7.27
N VAL A 134 4.50 8.85 -7.48
CA VAL A 134 4.94 8.49 -8.85
C VAL A 134 4.11 7.38 -9.50
N GLY A 135 3.27 6.69 -8.73
CA GLY A 135 2.54 5.48 -9.13
C GLY A 135 3.37 4.20 -8.96
N PHE A 136 2.72 3.11 -8.57
CA PHE A 136 3.39 1.83 -8.26
C PHE A 136 4.26 1.29 -9.41
N SER A 137 3.74 1.19 -10.64
CA SER A 137 4.50 0.65 -11.78
C SER A 137 5.74 1.48 -12.12
N ARG A 138 5.65 2.80 -11.97
CA ARG A 138 6.81 3.69 -12.16
C ARG A 138 7.79 3.50 -11.02
N PHE A 139 7.34 3.41 -9.78
CA PHE A 139 8.26 3.15 -8.67
C PHE A 139 8.97 1.80 -8.79
N GLN A 140 8.27 0.78 -9.33
CA GLN A 140 8.85 -0.50 -9.69
C GLN A 140 9.92 -0.36 -10.79
N SER A 141 9.66 0.40 -11.86
CA SER A 141 10.68 0.65 -12.90
C SER A 141 11.89 1.42 -12.38
N LEU A 142 11.70 2.19 -11.30
CA LEU A 142 12.75 2.86 -10.53
C LEU A 142 13.41 1.95 -9.49
N ARG A 143 13.13 0.63 -9.54
CA ARG A 143 13.65 -0.42 -8.67
C ARG A 143 13.28 -0.25 -7.19
N PHE A 144 12.15 0.43 -6.92
CA PHE A 144 11.68 0.77 -5.57
C PHE A 144 12.69 1.60 -4.76
N LEU A 145 13.54 2.39 -5.43
CA LEU A 145 14.54 3.23 -4.78
C LEU A 145 14.08 4.69 -4.78
N ILE A 146 13.91 5.27 -3.59
CA ILE A 146 13.50 6.68 -3.44
C ILE A 146 14.47 7.61 -4.18
N ARG A 147 15.78 7.37 -4.10
CA ARG A 147 16.82 8.16 -4.81
C ARG A 147 16.66 8.20 -6.34
N ASN A 148 15.88 7.29 -6.92
CA ASN A 148 15.61 7.26 -8.36
C ASN A 148 14.30 8.01 -8.73
N THR A 149 13.53 8.49 -7.76
CA THR A 149 12.31 9.29 -7.98
C THR A 149 12.65 10.75 -8.33
N PRO A 150 11.71 11.57 -8.83
CA PRO A 150 11.95 13.00 -9.04
C PRO A 150 12.45 13.71 -7.76
N ALA A 151 13.29 14.74 -7.91
CA ALA A 151 13.88 15.45 -6.78
C ALA A 151 12.83 16.01 -5.79
N THR A 152 11.67 16.41 -6.29
CA THR A 152 10.53 16.85 -5.47
C THR A 152 9.99 15.73 -4.57
N THR A 153 9.84 14.51 -5.11
CA THR A 153 9.44 13.32 -4.35
C THR A 153 10.49 12.96 -3.31
N GLN A 154 11.78 13.02 -3.66
CA GLN A 154 12.87 12.75 -2.71
C GLN A 154 12.84 13.72 -1.53
N ALA A 155 12.70 15.03 -1.80
CA ALA A 155 12.61 16.05 -0.77
C ALA A 155 11.36 15.88 0.11
N ALA A 156 10.23 15.48 -0.47
CA ALA A 156 9.02 15.17 0.27
C ALA A 156 9.19 13.94 1.19
N CYS A 157 9.80 12.85 0.70
CA CYS A 157 10.14 11.68 1.52
C CYS A 157 11.03 12.06 2.71
N ALA A 158 12.04 12.90 2.49
CA ALA A 158 12.97 13.32 3.55
C ALA A 158 12.27 14.07 4.70
N ARG A 159 11.18 14.78 4.42
CA ARG A 159 10.40 15.55 5.42
C ARG A 159 9.30 14.73 6.10
N LEU A 160 8.99 13.54 5.59
CA LEU A 160 7.80 12.79 5.98
C LEU A 160 7.86 12.36 7.46
N GLY A 161 9.01 11.89 7.93
CA GLY A 161 9.19 11.49 9.33
C GLY A 161 8.94 12.63 10.32
N GLU A 162 9.40 13.85 10.01
CA GLU A 162 9.17 15.04 10.84
C GLU A 162 7.69 15.42 10.91
N LEU A 163 6.98 15.31 9.78
CA LEU A 163 5.55 15.62 9.69
C LEU A 163 4.68 14.61 10.43
N ILE A 164 5.05 13.33 10.41
CA ILE A 164 4.35 12.29 11.17
C ILE A 164 4.57 12.48 12.67
N ALA A 165 5.77 12.88 13.09
CA ALA A 165 6.10 13.13 14.49
C ALA A 165 5.46 14.42 15.05
N THR A 166 5.11 15.38 14.19
CA THR A 166 4.55 16.66 14.60
C THR A 166 3.02 16.63 14.51
N PRO A 167 2.28 16.63 15.62
CA PRO A 167 0.82 16.68 15.56
C PRO A 167 0.35 17.98 14.87
N PRO A 168 -0.75 17.95 14.10
CA PRO A 168 -1.25 19.13 13.41
C PRO A 168 -1.50 20.25 14.44
N ASN A 169 -0.91 21.41 14.16
CA ASN A 169 -0.89 22.62 14.99
C ASN A 169 -2.30 23.26 15.03
N GLY A 170 -3.25 22.57 15.65
CA GLY A 170 -4.66 22.97 15.81
C GLY A 170 -5.29 22.49 17.11
N ALA A 171 -4.67 21.56 17.83
CA ALA A 171 -5.16 21.06 19.12
C ALA A 171 -4.65 21.85 20.35
N LYS A 172 -3.88 22.93 20.16
CA LYS A 172 -3.26 23.70 21.25
C LYS A 172 -4.03 24.96 21.70
N LYS A 173 -5.29 25.17 21.32
CA LYS A 173 -6.04 26.38 21.73
C LYS A 173 -7.39 26.19 22.42
N SER A 174 -7.95 24.98 22.54
CA SER A 174 -9.24 24.78 23.21
C SER A 174 -9.13 24.54 24.72
N THR A 175 -7.97 24.13 25.24
CA THR A 175 -7.81 23.80 26.67
C THR A 175 -7.47 25.01 27.55
N GLU A 176 -7.14 26.16 26.97
CA GLU A 176 -6.80 27.38 27.74
C GLU A 176 -8.02 28.31 27.97
N LEU A 177 -9.12 28.12 27.23
CA LEU A 177 -10.36 28.88 27.41
C LEU A 177 -11.31 28.29 28.46
N ALA A 178 -11.03 27.09 28.99
CA ALA A 178 -11.84 26.45 30.03
C ALA A 178 -11.33 26.74 31.47
N LYS A 179 -10.45 27.74 31.64
CA LYS A 179 -9.95 28.19 32.96
C LYS A 179 -10.34 29.62 33.32
N LEU A 180 -11.29 30.21 32.59
CA LEU A 180 -11.78 31.57 32.83
C LEU A 180 -13.31 31.66 32.93
N GLU A 181 -13.99 30.55 33.27
CA GLU A 181 -15.40 30.55 33.71
C GLU A 181 -15.51 30.01 35.13
#